data_AF-A0A3E1EL97-F1
#
_entry.id   AF-A0A3E1EL97-F1
#
_cell.length_a   1.000
_cell.length_b   1.000
_cell.length_c   1.000
_cell.angle_alpha   90.00
_cell.angle_beta   90.00
_cell.angle_gamma   90.00
#
_symmetry.space_group_name_H-M   'P 1'
#
loop_
_entity.id
_entity.type
_entity.pdbx_description
1 polymer ?
#
loop_
_entity_poly.entity_id
_entity_poly.type
_entity_poly.pdbx_seq_one_letter_code
_entity_poly.pdbx_strand_id
1 'polypeptide(L)'
;MAVLGVTMVLAGGGVGAATLQFGAVRDAVLYEDAAGAVANGAGEFVVAGRTNQGSGSRRRSLLAFDVTSIPAGAVVTGVEVWLHAQTVTTADVALGLHRMLTAWTSGGSNPGGNEGTGVGALPGDA
;
A
#
# COMPACT_ATOMS: atom_id res chain seq x y z
N MET A 1 -3.66 -1.12 -17.19
CA MET A 1 -4.56 -0.89 -16.04
C MET A 1 -4.74 -2.22 -15.32
N ALA A 2 -3.79 -2.57 -14.46
CA ALA A 2 -3.85 -3.79 -13.65
C ALA A 2 -4.48 -3.42 -12.31
N VAL A 3 -5.52 -4.14 -11.91
CA VAL A 3 -6.23 -3.87 -10.66
C VAL A 3 -5.37 -4.36 -9.50
N LEU A 4 -4.68 -3.45 -8.81
CA LEU A 4 -4.20 -3.71 -7.45
C LEU A 4 -5.43 -3.76 -6.56
N GLY A 5 -5.60 -4.82 -5.77
CA GLY A 5 -6.75 -4.84 -4.88
C GLY A 5 -6.76 -5.92 -3.82
N VAL A 6 -7.65 -5.69 -2.85
CA VAL A 6 -8.01 -6.68 -1.86
C VAL A 6 -9.24 -7.42 -2.34
N THR A 7 -9.19 -8.74 -2.34
CA THR A 7 -10.32 -9.62 -2.64
C THR A 7 -10.84 -10.17 -1.32
N MET A 8 -12.13 -10.08 -1.06
CA MET A 8 -12.77 -10.71 0.12
C MET A 8 -13.87 -11.67 -0.30
N VAL A 9 -13.95 -12.81 0.38
CA VAL A 9 -15.04 -13.79 0.23
C VAL A 9 -15.97 -13.70 1.42
N LEU A 10 -17.27 -13.58 1.18
CA LEU A 10 -18.30 -13.48 2.23
C LEU A 10 -19.26 -14.68 2.19
N ALA A 11 -19.76 -15.13 3.35
CA ALA A 11 -20.87 -16.07 3.48
C ALA A 11 -21.99 -15.49 4.37
N GLY A 12 -23.26 -15.63 3.95
CA GLY A 12 -24.45 -15.21 4.70
C GLY A 12 -25.51 -16.32 4.76
N GLY A 13 -26.30 -16.34 5.83
CA GLY A 13 -27.24 -17.42 6.21
C GLY A 13 -28.44 -17.70 5.29
N GLY A 14 -28.33 -17.45 3.98
CA GLY A 14 -29.39 -17.78 3.03
C GLY A 14 -29.08 -17.55 1.55
N VAL A 15 -27.95 -16.94 1.16
CA VAL A 15 -27.62 -16.67 -0.25
C VAL A 15 -26.10 -16.74 -0.44
N GLY A 16 -25.67 -17.27 -1.60
CA GLY A 16 -24.32 -17.79 -1.88
C GLY A 16 -23.14 -16.86 -1.64
N ALA A 17 -21.94 -17.45 -1.67
CA ALA A 17 -20.70 -16.73 -1.46
C ALA A 17 -20.49 -15.64 -2.52
N ALA A 18 -20.10 -14.45 -2.08
CA ALA A 18 -19.81 -13.31 -2.96
C ALA A 18 -18.35 -12.87 -2.79
N THR A 19 -17.76 -12.43 -3.90
CA THR A 19 -16.41 -11.87 -3.93
C THR A 19 -16.48 -10.37 -4.17
N LEU A 20 -15.86 -9.58 -3.29
CA LEU A 20 -15.72 -8.13 -3.44
C LEU A 20 -14.26 -7.77 -3.72
N GLN A 21 -14.04 -6.81 -4.61
CA GLN A 21 -12.70 -6.32 -4.97
C GLN A 21 -12.57 -4.83 -4.63
N PHE A 22 -11.49 -4.49 -3.93
CA PHE A 22 -11.22 -3.13 -3.45
C PHE A 22 -9.91 -2.60 -4.00
N GLY A 23 -9.94 -1.49 -4.72
CA GLY A 23 -8.72 -0.75 -5.05
C GLY A 23 -8.18 0.01 -3.84
N ALA A 24 -6.88 0.28 -3.81
CA ALA A 24 -6.33 1.19 -2.81
C ALA A 24 -6.90 2.60 -3.05
N VAL A 25 -7.43 3.23 -2.00
CA VAL A 25 -8.01 4.58 -2.04
C VAL A 25 -7.04 5.65 -1.53
N ARG A 26 -5.94 5.21 -0.93
CA ARG A 26 -4.83 6.05 -0.47
C ARG A 26 -3.58 5.22 -0.38
N ASP A 27 -2.46 5.83 -0.75
CA ASP A 27 -1.14 5.26 -0.61
C ASP A 27 -0.13 6.33 -0.19
N ALA A 28 1.02 5.87 0.32
CA ALA A 28 2.20 6.69 0.55
C ALA A 28 3.42 5.78 0.70
N VAL A 29 4.62 6.30 0.44
CA VAL A 29 5.88 5.61 0.80
C VAL A 29 6.56 6.33 1.94
N LEU A 30 6.73 5.63 3.06
CA LEU A 30 7.56 6.06 4.17
C LEU A 30 9.02 5.77 3.85
N TYR A 31 9.85 6.80 3.97
CA TYR A 31 11.30 6.70 3.95
C TYR A 31 11.79 6.64 5.39
N GLU A 32 12.67 5.69 5.70
CA GLU A 32 13.39 5.70 6.96
C GLU A 32 14.39 6.87 6.93
N ASP A 33 13.91 8.01 7.40
CA ASP A 33 14.63 9.26 7.57
C ASP A 33 14.22 9.84 8.93
N ALA A 34 15.18 10.01 9.84
CA ALA A 34 14.93 10.52 11.18
C ALA A 34 14.41 11.97 11.18
N ALA A 35 14.69 12.73 10.12
CA ALA A 35 14.20 14.10 9.98
C ALA A 35 12.77 14.17 9.42
N GLY A 36 12.26 13.09 8.83
CA GLY A 36 10.98 13.09 8.10
C GLY A 36 10.96 14.09 6.93
N ALA A 37 12.13 14.39 6.35
CA ALA A 37 12.26 15.43 5.33
C ALA A 37 11.80 14.96 3.95
N VAL A 38 11.68 13.64 3.76
CA VAL A 38 11.39 13.03 2.47
C VAL A 38 10.08 12.25 2.54
N ALA A 39 9.21 12.47 1.55
CA ALA A 39 7.92 11.82 1.43
C ALA A 39 7.60 11.42 -0.02
N ASN A 40 6.53 10.67 -0.14
CA ASN A 40 5.92 10.27 -1.40
C ASN A 40 4.45 9.92 -1.16
N GLY A 41 3.56 10.91 -1.16
CA GLY A 41 2.11 10.74 -1.11
C GLY A 41 1.41 10.72 -2.48
N ALA A 42 2.11 10.99 -3.59
CA ALA A 42 1.50 11.11 -4.92
C ALA A 42 2.31 10.45 -6.05
N GLY A 43 3.26 9.57 -5.72
CA GLY A 43 4.03 8.76 -6.67
C GLY A 43 3.21 7.64 -7.31
N GLU A 44 3.84 6.91 -8.22
CA GLU A 44 3.17 5.90 -9.05
C GLU A 44 3.31 4.47 -8.50
N PHE A 45 4.37 4.19 -7.74
CA PHE A 45 4.72 2.82 -7.37
C PHE A 45 4.86 2.56 -5.87
N VAL A 46 4.42 1.36 -5.49
CA VAL A 46 4.65 0.75 -4.19
C VAL A 46 6.11 0.28 -4.13
N VAL A 47 6.82 0.74 -3.10
CA VAL A 47 8.21 0.36 -2.81
C VAL A 47 8.32 -0.20 -1.39
N ALA A 48 9.08 -1.29 -1.26
CA ALA A 48 9.39 -1.90 0.02
C ALA A 48 10.87 -2.27 0.11
N GLY A 49 11.45 -2.16 1.29
CA GLY A 49 12.83 -2.57 1.55
C GLY A 49 13.87 -1.57 1.04
N ARG A 50 14.94 -2.05 0.41
CA ARG A 50 16.08 -1.24 -0.03
C ARG A 50 16.17 -1.20 -1.55
N THR A 51 16.27 0.00 -2.12
CA THR A 51 16.38 0.23 -3.57
C THR A 51 17.80 0.66 -3.96
N ASN A 52 18.81 -0.12 -3.56
CA ASN A 52 20.24 0.12 -3.88
C ASN A 52 20.82 1.47 -3.36
N GLN A 53 20.34 1.94 -2.21
CA GLN A 53 20.84 3.18 -1.58
C GLN A 53 22.08 2.92 -0.72
N GLY A 54 23.02 3.86 -0.70
CA GLY A 54 24.36 3.69 -0.10
C GLY A 54 24.43 3.53 1.42
N SER A 55 23.43 3.98 2.19
CA SER A 55 23.31 3.69 3.63
C SER A 55 21.84 3.68 4.10
N GLY A 56 21.62 3.22 5.34
CA GLY A 56 20.32 2.86 5.92
C GLY A 56 19.16 3.80 5.60
N SER A 57 18.26 3.32 4.75
CA SER A 57 16.87 3.72 4.76
C SER A 57 16.02 2.60 4.14
N ARG A 58 15.09 2.01 4.89
CA ARG A 58 14.06 1.11 4.39
C ARG A 58 12.86 1.92 3.91
N ARG A 59 12.23 1.46 2.84
CA ARG A 59 10.95 1.99 2.35
C ARG A 59 9.83 1.11 2.85
N ARG A 60 8.73 1.72 3.24
CA ARG A 60 7.49 1.03 3.61
C ARG A 60 6.35 1.73 2.89
N SER A 61 5.69 1.02 2.00
CA SER A 61 4.46 1.52 1.40
C SER A 61 3.28 1.33 2.35
N LEU A 62 2.42 2.33 2.40
CA LEU A 62 1.15 2.32 3.09
C LEU A 62 0.05 2.20 2.03
N LEU A 63 -0.98 1.40 2.31
CA LEU A 63 -2.13 1.21 1.43
C LEU A 63 -3.39 1.22 2.29
N ALA A 64 -4.36 2.06 1.93
CA ALA A 64 -5.70 2.06 2.52
C ALA A 64 -6.71 1.50 1.52
N PHE A 65 -7.64 0.68 2.00
CA PHE A 65 -8.75 0.15 1.22
C PHE A 65 -10.05 0.60 1.88
N ASP A 66 -10.97 1.19 1.10
CA ASP A 66 -12.32 1.46 1.58
C ASP A 66 -13.15 0.18 1.43
N VAL A 67 -13.49 -0.42 2.57
CA VAL A 67 -14.24 -1.69 2.65
C VAL A 67 -15.67 -1.49 3.14
N THR A 68 -16.18 -0.26 3.12
CA THR A 68 -17.53 0.08 3.61
C THR A 68 -18.67 -0.56 2.81
N SER A 69 -18.39 -1.06 1.60
CA SER A 69 -19.38 -1.79 0.79
C SER A 69 -19.60 -3.25 1.21
N ILE A 70 -18.84 -3.77 2.19
CA ILE A 70 -19.13 -5.08 2.79
C ILE A 70 -20.47 -4.99 3.54
N PRO A 71 -21.47 -5.85 3.21
CA PRO A 71 -22.76 -5.82 3.88
C PRO A 71 -22.64 -6.08 5.38
N ALA A 72 -23.44 -5.35 6.17
CA ALA A 72 -23.54 -5.58 7.61
C ALA A 72 -23.98 -7.04 7.89
N GLY A 73 -23.28 -7.71 8.81
CA GLY A 73 -23.56 -9.11 9.17
C GLY A 73 -22.97 -10.16 8.22
N ALA A 74 -22.23 -9.75 7.19
CA ALA A 74 -21.52 -10.70 6.33
C ALA A 74 -20.33 -11.36 7.07
N VAL A 75 -20.14 -12.67 6.87
CA VAL A 75 -19.01 -13.40 7.43
C VAL A 75 -17.87 -13.44 6.41
N VAL A 76 -16.74 -12.80 6.70
CA VAL A 76 -15.54 -12.86 5.85
C VAL A 76 -14.85 -14.21 6.02
N THR A 77 -14.77 -14.99 4.95
CA THR A 77 -14.17 -16.33 4.93
C THR A 77 -12.77 -16.37 4.32
N GLY A 78 -12.37 -15.31 3.61
CA GLY A 78 -11.03 -15.20 3.01
C GLY A 78 -10.72 -13.78 2.59
N VAL A 79 -9.43 -13.43 2.61
CA VAL A 79 -8.90 -12.15 2.16
C VAL A 79 -7.59 -12.38 1.40
N GLU A 80 -7.46 -11.79 0.22
CA GLU A 80 -6.24 -11.81 -0.58
C GLU A 80 -5.82 -10.38 -0.94
N VAL A 81 -4.52 -10.09 -0.90
CA VAL A 81 -3.96 -8.81 -1.38
C VAL A 81 -3.14 -9.10 -2.63
N TRP A 82 -3.54 -8.50 -3.75
CA TRP A 82 -2.87 -8.65 -5.03
C TRP A 82 -1.96 -7.44 -5.28
N LEU A 83 -0.66 -7.69 -5.46
CA LEU A 83 0.34 -6.67 -5.79
C LEU A 83 0.98 -6.99 -7.15
N HIS A 84 1.17 -5.97 -7.99
CA HIS A 84 1.86 -6.11 -9.27
C HIS A 84 3.35 -5.80 -9.10
N ALA A 85 4.18 -6.82 -9.22
CA ALA A 85 5.64 -6.67 -9.17
C ALA A 85 6.17 -6.10 -10.49
N GLN A 86 6.89 -4.99 -10.41
CA GLN A 86 7.38 -4.23 -11.56
C GLN A 86 8.92 -4.13 -11.62
N THR A 87 9.60 -4.43 -10.53
CA THR A 87 11.06 -4.49 -10.48
C THR A 87 11.46 -5.80 -9.83
N VAL A 88 12.14 -6.66 -10.60
CA VAL A 88 12.55 -7.98 -10.16
C VAL A 88 14.05 -7.95 -9.96
N THR A 89 14.48 -7.78 -8.71
CA THR A 89 15.73 -8.43 -8.30
C THR A 89 15.57 -9.92 -8.60
N THR A 90 16.56 -10.60 -9.16
CA THR A 90 16.45 -12.01 -9.55
C THR A 90 16.28 -13.00 -8.38
N ALA A 91 16.18 -12.50 -7.16
CA ALA A 91 16.01 -13.29 -5.94
C ALA A 91 14.60 -13.11 -5.37
N ASP A 92 14.06 -14.18 -4.78
CA ASP A 92 12.82 -14.13 -4.01
C ASP A 92 12.97 -13.15 -2.84
N VAL A 93 12.02 -12.23 -2.72
CA VAL A 93 11.97 -11.25 -1.63
C VAL A 93 10.74 -11.53 -0.77
N ALA A 94 10.97 -11.82 0.51
CA ALA A 94 9.90 -11.91 1.48
C ALA A 94 9.32 -10.51 1.76
N LEU A 95 8.03 -10.35 1.53
CA LEU A 95 7.28 -9.14 1.86
C LEU A 95 6.39 -9.40 3.09
N GLY A 96 6.45 -8.49 4.05
CA GLY A 96 5.54 -8.48 5.20
C GLY A 96 4.40 -7.49 4.98
N LEU A 97 3.17 -7.94 5.23
CA LEU A 97 1.99 -7.08 5.32
C LEU A 97 1.66 -6.85 6.80
N HIS A 98 1.54 -5.59 7.19
CA HIS A 98 1.26 -5.21 8.57
C HIS A 98 0.07 -4.25 8.62
N ARG A 99 -0.83 -4.48 9.58
CA ARG A 99 -1.95 -3.56 9.82
C ARG A 99 -1.41 -2.26 10.42
N MET A 100 -1.74 -1.14 9.78
CA MET A 100 -1.48 0.19 10.33
C MET A 100 -2.40 0.45 11.53
N LEU A 101 -1.83 0.96 12.62
CA LEU A 101 -2.57 1.22 13.87
C LEU A 101 -3.03 2.67 14.01
N THR A 102 -2.41 3.58 13.25
CA THR A 102 -2.70 5.02 13.28
C THR A 102 -3.02 5.48 11.87
N ALA A 103 -4.05 6.32 11.72
CA ALA A 103 -4.36 6.92 10.44
C ALA A 103 -3.21 7.83 9.97
N TRP A 104 -3.07 7.96 8.65
CA TRP A 104 -2.07 8.83 8.03
C TRP A 104 -2.72 9.67 6.93
N THR A 105 -2.00 10.70 6.49
CA THR A 105 -2.38 11.54 5.33
C THR A 105 -1.32 11.40 4.24
N SER A 106 -1.76 11.51 2.99
CA SER A 106 -0.86 11.58 1.84
C SER A 106 -0.92 12.99 1.25
N GLY A 107 0.24 13.61 1.07
CA GLY A 107 0.40 14.91 0.44
C GLY A 107 0.75 14.77 -1.05
N GLY A 108 1.04 15.91 -1.68
CA GLY A 108 1.33 15.97 -3.12
C GLY A 108 2.77 15.61 -3.51
N SER A 109 3.61 15.15 -2.58
CA SER A 109 5.01 14.85 -2.86
C SER A 109 5.11 13.71 -3.89
N ASN A 110 5.74 13.95 -5.03
CA ASN A 110 5.88 12.97 -6.11
C ASN A 110 7.34 12.95 -6.63
N PRO A 111 8.06 11.82 -6.51
CA PRO A 111 9.45 11.70 -6.95
C PRO A 111 9.66 11.38 -8.44
N GLY A 112 8.62 11.53 -9.27
CA GLY A 112 8.75 11.56 -10.73
C GLY A 112 9.30 10.27 -11.32
N GLY A 113 8.88 9.11 -10.81
CA GLY A 113 9.29 7.79 -11.29
C GLY A 113 10.53 7.20 -10.62
N ASN A 114 11.25 7.96 -9.76
CA ASN A 114 12.26 7.40 -8.86
C ASN A 114 11.73 7.30 -7.42
N GLU A 115 10.80 6.36 -7.22
CA GLU A 115 10.17 6.11 -5.93
C GLU A 115 11.17 5.67 -4.84
N GLY A 116 12.39 5.28 -5.23
CA GLY A 116 13.45 4.91 -4.33
C GLY A 116 13.98 6.08 -3.50
N THR A 117 14.03 7.30 -4.00
CA THR A 117 14.65 8.44 -3.27
C THR A 117 13.64 9.34 -2.58
N GLY A 118 12.39 9.36 -3.02
CA GLY A 118 11.38 10.32 -2.56
C GLY A 118 11.74 11.77 -2.93
N VAL A 119 10.92 12.71 -2.48
CA VAL A 119 11.16 14.17 -2.61
C VAL A 119 10.84 14.87 -1.30
N GLY A 120 11.15 16.17 -1.20
CA GLY A 120 10.83 16.97 -0.03
C GLY A 120 9.36 16.84 0.37
N ALA A 121 9.11 16.56 1.65
CA ALA A 121 7.76 16.44 2.18
C ALA A 121 6.97 17.74 1.99
N LEU A 122 5.71 17.61 1.59
CA LEU A 122 4.79 18.72 1.38
C LEU A 122 3.70 18.74 2.47
N PRO A 123 2.97 19.86 2.63
CA PRO A 123 1.81 19.89 3.52
C PRO A 123 0.83 18.75 3.20
N GLY A 124 0.50 17.93 4.20
CA GLY A 124 -0.38 16.77 4.07
C GLY A 124 0.34 15.42 4.01
N ASP A 125 1.66 15.38 3.87
CA ASP A 125 2.45 14.16 4.06
C ASP A 125 2.63 13.89 5.57
N ALA A 126 2.18 12.73 6.06
CA ALA A 126 2.30 12.31 7.46
C ALA A 126 2.48 10.78 7.61
#